data_AF-A0AAU2THS8-F1
#
_entry.id   AF-A0AAU2THS8-F1
#
_cell.length_a   1.000
_cell.length_b   1.000
_cell.length_c   1.000
_cell.angle_alpha   90.00
_cell.angle_beta   90.00
_cell.angle_gamma   90.00
#
_symmetry.space_group_name_H-M   'P 1'
#
loop_
_entity.id
_entity.type
_entity.pdbx_description
1 polymer ?
#
loop_
_entity_poly.entity_id
_entity_poly.type
_entity_poly.pdbx_seq_one_letter_code
_entity_poly.pdbx_strand_id
1 'polypeptide(L)'
;MTGSCCEHTATSDWRDQAACVGEDPEIFFPLSDLAAPGTEAALARAVCHRCAVLVACRDWAVEHGEDDGIWGATTAAQRRSLRRAAREPTPPLRRHDNEAGQSSSH
;
A
#
# COMPACT_ATOMS: atom_id res chain seq x y z
N MET A 1 -7.84 42.77 -23.26
CA MET A 1 -6.56 42.09 -23.55
C MET A 1 -5.89 41.91 -22.20
N THR A 2 -5.90 40.80 -21.48
CA THR A 2 -5.97 39.34 -21.67
C THR A 2 -6.86 38.79 -20.53
N GLY A 3 -7.77 37.83 -20.67
CA GLY A 3 -7.76 36.65 -21.53
C GLY A 3 -7.16 35.47 -20.77
N SER A 4 -8.02 34.66 -20.13
CA SER A 4 -7.76 33.31 -19.61
C SER A 4 -7.30 33.15 -18.14
N CYS A 5 -8.20 33.45 -17.19
CA CYS A 5 -8.17 32.87 -15.84
C CYS A 5 -9.18 31.70 -15.75
N CYS A 6 -9.27 30.85 -16.78
CA CYS A 6 -10.26 29.75 -16.76
C CYS A 6 -9.69 28.56 -16.00
N GLU A 7 -10.20 28.39 -14.79
CA GLU A 7 -10.58 27.11 -14.19
C GLU A 7 -9.51 26.02 -14.25
N HIS A 8 -8.70 25.94 -13.19
CA HIS A 8 -8.08 24.67 -12.82
C HIS A 8 -9.23 23.70 -12.57
N THR A 9 -9.50 22.84 -13.55
CA THR A 9 -10.56 21.85 -13.48
C THR A 9 -10.32 21.01 -12.25
N ALA A 10 -11.15 21.21 -11.22
CA ALA A 10 -11.24 20.35 -10.06
C ALA A 10 -11.84 19.02 -10.53
N THR A 11 -11.04 18.23 -11.25
CA THR A 11 -11.23 16.78 -11.28
C THR A 11 -11.16 16.36 -9.82
N SER A 12 -12.30 16.03 -9.22
CA SER A 12 -12.38 15.59 -7.83
C SER A 12 -11.40 14.43 -7.67
N ASP A 13 -10.21 14.74 -7.18
CA ASP A 13 -9.12 13.80 -7.13
C ASP A 13 -9.44 12.90 -5.94
N TRP A 14 -9.15 11.60 -6.04
CA TRP A 14 -9.40 10.70 -4.91
C TRP A 14 -8.61 11.17 -3.67
N ARG A 15 -7.54 11.94 -3.87
CA ARG A 15 -6.77 12.63 -2.82
C ARG A 15 -7.63 13.59 -2.00
N ASP A 16 -8.60 14.28 -2.60
CA ASP A 16 -9.49 15.22 -1.89
C ASP A 16 -10.48 14.48 -0.97
N GLN A 17 -10.77 13.22 -1.27
CA GLN A 17 -11.64 12.34 -0.49
C GLN A 17 -10.85 11.56 0.59
N ALA A 18 -9.54 11.81 0.72
CA ALA A 18 -8.71 11.10 1.67
C ALA A 18 -8.96 11.60 3.10
N ALA A 19 -9.22 10.65 4.00
CA ALA A 19 -9.47 10.95 5.41
C ALA A 19 -8.26 11.55 6.16
N CYS A 20 -7.08 11.60 5.52
CA CYS A 20 -5.84 12.17 6.04
C CYS A 20 -5.66 13.67 5.77
N VAL A 21 -6.47 14.29 4.90
CA VAL A 21 -6.31 15.71 4.52
C VAL A 21 -6.49 16.69 5.70
N GLY A 22 -7.12 16.26 6.79
CA GLY A 22 -7.30 17.05 8.03
C GLY A 22 -6.56 16.52 9.25
N GLU A 23 -5.67 15.54 9.07
CA GLU A 23 -4.87 14.96 10.15
C GLU A 23 -3.44 15.52 10.10
N ASP A 24 -2.67 15.31 11.18
CA ASP A 24 -1.29 15.79 11.26
C ASP A 24 -0.40 15.13 10.18
N PRO A 25 0.27 15.87 9.29
CA PRO A 25 1.18 15.27 8.32
C PRO A 25 2.36 14.53 8.98
N GLU A 26 2.80 14.91 10.18
CA GLU A 26 3.97 14.31 10.84
C GLU A 26 3.74 12.84 11.20
N ILE A 27 2.50 12.42 11.50
CA ILE A 27 2.22 11.01 11.82
C ILE A 27 2.42 10.09 10.61
N PHE A 28 2.35 10.62 9.38
CA PHE A 28 2.53 9.86 8.14
C PHE A 28 4.01 9.71 7.75
N PHE A 29 4.93 10.46 8.38
CA PHE A 29 6.38 10.38 8.18
C PHE A 29 7.10 9.96 9.48
N PRO A 30 6.89 8.73 9.97
CA PRO A 30 7.49 8.27 11.20
C PRO A 30 9.02 8.14 11.06
N LEU A 31 9.76 8.40 12.14
CA LEU A 31 11.20 8.13 12.22
C LEU A 31 11.53 6.62 12.16
N SER A 32 10.53 5.77 12.42
CA SER A 32 10.64 4.31 12.39
C SER A 32 9.43 3.68 11.72
N ASP A 33 9.67 2.83 10.72
CA ASP A 33 8.65 2.06 10.00
C ASP A 33 7.99 0.94 10.85
N LEU A 34 8.41 0.77 12.09
CA LEU A 34 7.91 -0.29 12.97
C LEU A 34 6.46 -0.03 13.31
N ALA A 35 5.59 -0.98 12.94
CA ALA A 35 4.16 -0.94 13.26
C ALA A 35 3.86 -1.43 14.69
N ALA A 36 4.72 -1.11 15.66
CA ALA A 36 4.48 -1.44 17.05
C ALA A 36 3.32 -0.58 17.59
N PRO A 37 2.47 -1.11 18.50
CA PRO A 37 1.41 -0.31 19.11
C PRO A 37 1.98 0.96 19.77
N GLY A 38 1.31 2.09 19.55
CA GLY A 38 1.72 3.39 20.10
C GLY A 38 2.78 4.14 19.29
N THR A 39 3.23 3.59 18.15
CA THR A 39 4.06 4.33 17.18
C THR A 39 3.21 5.23 16.28
N GLU A 40 3.82 6.28 15.76
CA GLU A 40 3.23 7.14 14.72
C GLU A 40 2.80 6.30 13.52
N ALA A 41 3.58 5.27 13.21
CA ALA A 41 3.26 4.33 12.13
C ALA A 41 1.95 3.56 12.37
N ALA A 42 1.69 3.13 13.60
CA ALA A 42 0.44 2.48 13.96
C ALA A 42 -0.75 3.46 13.93
N LEU A 43 -0.54 4.70 14.37
CA LEU A 43 -1.56 5.75 14.35
C LEU A 43 -1.97 6.11 12.92
N ALA A 44 -1.00 6.36 12.04
CA ALA A 44 -1.27 6.66 10.63
C ALA A 44 -1.99 5.51 9.93
N ARG A 45 -1.63 4.25 10.21
CA ARG A 45 -2.36 3.08 9.67
C ARG A 45 -3.81 3.04 10.15
N ALA A 46 -4.07 3.33 11.42
CA ALA A 46 -5.42 3.38 11.96
C ALA A 46 -6.28 4.45 11.24
N VAL A 47 -5.71 5.61 10.95
CA VAL A 47 -6.35 6.64 10.13
C VAL A 47 -6.60 6.12 8.71
N CYS A 48 -5.60 5.50 8.07
CA CYS A 48 -5.78 4.97 6.72
C CYS A 48 -6.93 3.94 6.64
N HIS A 49 -7.11 3.09 7.65
CA HIS A 49 -8.16 2.07 7.65
C HIS A 49 -9.60 2.62 7.63
N ARG A 50 -9.80 3.88 8.05
CA ARG A 50 -11.12 4.55 7.98
C ARG A 50 -11.35 5.27 6.64
N CYS A 51 -10.37 5.26 5.75
CA CYS A 51 -10.38 6.01 4.50
C CYS A 51 -11.02 5.22 3.35
N ALA A 52 -11.98 5.83 2.64
CA ALA A 52 -12.65 5.21 1.50
C ALA A 52 -11.72 5.00 0.28
N VAL A 53 -10.69 5.85 0.15
CA VAL A 53 -9.74 5.82 -0.97
C VAL A 53 -8.45 5.05 -0.65
N LEU A 54 -8.44 4.22 0.40
CA LEU A 54 -7.26 3.45 0.83
C LEU A 54 -6.63 2.64 -0.31
N VAL A 55 -7.46 1.98 -1.13
CA VAL A 55 -6.99 1.13 -2.23
C VAL A 55 -6.35 1.98 -3.32
N ALA A 56 -7.02 3.03 -3.79
CA ALA A 56 -6.48 3.95 -4.79
C ALA A 56 -5.18 4.61 -4.32
N CYS A 57 -5.11 4.99 -3.04
CA CYS A 57 -3.90 5.55 -2.42
C CYS A 57 -2.73 4.58 -2.42
N ARG A 58 -2.97 3.34 -2.00
CA ARG A 58 -1.95 2.30 -1.98
C ARG A 58 -1.44 1.99 -3.38
N ASP A 59 -2.36 1.81 -4.32
CA ASP A 59 -2.01 1.38 -5.67
C ASP A 59 -1.21 2.48 -6.38
N TRP A 60 -1.63 3.75 -6.23
CA TRP A 60 -0.87 4.90 -6.72
C TRP A 60 0.55 4.95 -6.13
N ALA A 61 0.70 4.76 -4.81
CA ALA A 61 2.01 4.76 -4.15
C ALA A 61 2.92 3.59 -4.57
N VAL A 62 2.34 2.42 -4.83
CA VAL A 62 3.08 1.26 -5.35
C VAL A 62 3.54 1.51 -6.80
N GLU A 63 2.69 2.10 -7.64
CA GLU A 63 3.00 2.43 -9.04
C GLU A 63 4.05 3.52 -9.17
N HIS A 64 3.94 4.60 -8.39
CA HIS A 64 4.87 5.73 -8.42
C HIS A 64 6.17 5.43 -7.68
N GLY A 65 6.20 4.38 -6.87
CA GLY A 65 7.39 3.97 -6.15
C GLY A 65 7.72 4.88 -4.97
N GLU A 66 6.71 5.52 -4.38
CA GLU A 66 6.90 6.33 -3.17
C GLU A 66 7.46 5.44 -2.06
N ASP A 67 8.65 5.77 -1.57
CA ASP A 67 9.39 4.94 -0.60
C ASP A 67 9.51 5.60 0.77
N ASP A 68 8.92 6.77 0.94
CA ASP A 68 8.88 7.48 2.21
C ASP A 68 7.47 7.50 2.78
N GLY A 69 7.37 7.43 4.11
CA GLY A 69 6.11 7.55 4.84
C GLY A 69 5.08 6.43 4.60
N ILE A 70 3.89 6.66 5.14
CA ILE A 70 2.76 5.72 5.13
C ILE A 70 1.72 6.13 4.09
N TRP A 71 1.45 5.20 3.17
CA TRP A 71 0.50 5.39 2.07
C TRP A 71 -0.47 4.22 2.04
N GLY A 72 -1.78 4.47 2.03
CA GLY A 72 -2.81 3.43 1.95
C GLY A 72 -2.66 2.31 2.99
N ALA A 73 -2.36 2.68 4.25
CA ALA A 73 -2.05 1.76 5.36
C ALA A 73 -0.82 0.85 5.16
N THR A 74 0.07 1.19 4.22
CA THR A 74 1.32 0.46 3.97
C THR A 74 2.54 1.31 4.29
N THR A 75 3.57 0.71 4.90
CA THR A 75 4.88 1.33 5.08
C THR A 75 5.77 1.15 3.87
N ALA A 76 6.86 1.93 3.78
CA ALA A 76 7.89 1.81 2.77
C ALA A 76 8.41 0.37 2.61
N ALA A 77 8.68 -0.32 3.72
CA ALA A 77 9.10 -1.72 3.72
C ALA A 77 8.04 -2.66 3.08
N GLN A 78 6.76 -2.46 3.38
CA GLN A 78 5.67 -3.25 2.80
C GLN A 78 5.50 -2.98 1.30
N ARG A 79 5.56 -1.72 0.86
CA ARG A 79 5.51 -1.39 -0.57
C ARG A 79 6.67 -1.99 -1.34
N ARG A 80 7.89 -1.95 -0.77
CA ARG A 80 9.06 -2.65 -1.35
C ARG A 80 8.84 -4.16 -1.47
N SER A 81 8.19 -4.79 -0.49
CA SER A 81 7.84 -6.21 -0.56
C SER A 81 6.80 -6.48 -1.64
N LEU A 82 5.75 -5.67 -1.73
CA LEU A 82 4.71 -5.78 -2.77
C LEU A 82 5.29 -5.64 -4.19
N ARG A 83 6.18 -4.67 -4.42
CA ARG A 83 6.86 -4.50 -5.72
C ARG A 83 7.79 -5.66 -6.06
N ARG A 84 8.41 -6.30 -5.07
CA ARG A 84 9.20 -7.53 -5.27
C ARG A 84 8.31 -8.72 -5.62
N ALA A 85 7.22 -8.92 -4.87
CA ALA A 85 6.26 -9.98 -5.12
C ALA A 85 5.60 -9.85 -6.51
N ALA A 86 5.33 -8.62 -6.97
CA ALA A 86 4.83 -8.37 -8.32
C ALA A 86 5.84 -8.70 -9.43
N ARG A 87 7.14 -8.67 -9.13
CA ARG A 87 8.22 -9.01 -10.07
C ARG A 87 8.60 -10.48 -10.04
N GLU A 88 8.33 -11.17 -8.93
CA GLU A 88 8.60 -12.59 -8.81
C GLU A 88 7.49 -13.38 -9.51
N PRO A 89 7.77 -14.12 -10.60
CA PRO A 89 6.79 -15.02 -11.15
C PRO A 89 6.46 -16.04 -10.05
N THR A 90 5.21 -16.02 -9.58
CA THR A 90 4.68 -16.94 -8.57
C THR A 90 5.32 -18.32 -8.78
N PRO A 91 6.20 -18.79 -7.89
CA PRO A 91 6.82 -20.09 -8.08
C PRO A 91 5.68 -21.10 -8.16
N PRO A 92 5.65 -21.96 -9.18
CA PRO A 92 4.53 -22.88 -9.37
C PRO A 92 4.37 -23.66 -8.07
N LEU A 93 3.17 -23.60 -7.50
CA LEU A 93 2.79 -24.37 -6.32
C LEU A 93 3.29 -25.80 -6.55
N ARG A 94 4.33 -26.21 -5.80
CA ARG A 94 4.90 -27.54 -5.91
C ARG A 94 3.80 -28.51 -5.49
N ARG A 95 3.26 -29.22 -6.47
CA ARG A 95 2.32 -30.32 -6.27
C ARG A 95 3.10 -31.37 -5.48
N HIS A 96 2.70 -31.62 -4.24
CA HIS A 96 3.11 -32.84 -3.57
C HIS A 96 2.27 -33.96 -4.20
N ASP A 97 2.78 -34.52 -5.30
CA ASP A 97 2.26 -35.75 -5.85
C ASP A 97 2.61 -36.86 -4.84
N ASN A 98 1.64 -37.20 -4.01
CA ASN A 98 1.74 -38.32 -3.08
C ASN A 98 1.68 -39.60 -3.93
N GLU A 99 2.84 -40.22 -4.18
CA GLU A 99 2.97 -41.55 -4.76
C GLU A 99 2.33 -42.60 -3.82
N ALA A 100 1.01 -42.69 -3.87
CA ALA A 100 0.27 -43.85 -3.40
C ALA A 100 0.46 -44.99 -4.41
N GLY A 101 1.58 -45.70 -4.31
CA GLY A 101 1.79 -46.91 -5.08
C GLY A 101 3.21 -47.43 -5.00
N GLN A 102 3.47 -48.32 -4.04
CA GLN A 102 4.11 -49.65 -4.23
C GLN A 102 4.84 -50.11 -2.96
N SER A 103 4.29 -51.15 -2.31
CA SER A 103 5.07 -52.28 -1.82
C SER A 103 4.14 -53.46 -1.57
N SER A 104 3.86 -54.20 -2.64
CA SER A 104 3.68 -55.65 -2.55
C SER A 104 5.08 -56.27 -2.46
N SER A 105 5.35 -57.07 -1.42
CA SER A 105 6.15 -58.30 -1.45
C SER A 105 6.54 -58.73 -0.02
N HIS A 106 5.75 -59.61 0.58
CA HIS A 106 6.15 -60.96 1.02
C HIS A 106 4.90 -61.73 1.48
#